data_AF-A0A847WFG2-F1
#
_entry.id   AF-A0A847WFG2-F1
#
_cell.length_a   1.000
_cell.length_b   1.000
_cell.length_c   1.000
_cell.angle_alpha   90.00
_cell.angle_beta   90.00
_cell.angle_gamma   90.00
#
_symmetry.space_group_name_H-M   'P 1'
#
loop_
_entity.id
_entity.type
_entity.pdbx_description
1 polymer ?
#
loop_
_entity_poly.entity_id
_entity_poly.type
_entity_poly.pdbx_seq_one_letter_code
_entity_poly.pdbx_strand_id
1 'polypeptide(L)' 'MEDNVDILILTASFGVGHLSASLGIKEHISKINPSISIEVVDVFQRTMPRFSKIMYEGYDILVKRNQKLYNYFYL' A
#
# COMPACT_ATOMS: atom_id res chain seq x y z
N MET A 1 7.54 14.85 21.69
CA MET A 1 7.44 13.44 22.09
C MET A 1 7.26 12.68 20.80
N GLU A 2 8.23 11.85 20.47
CA GLU A 2 8.15 11.01 19.28
C GLU A 2 7.13 9.92 19.63
N ASP A 3 6.02 9.85 18.90
CA ASP A 3 5.03 8.81 19.12
C ASP A 3 5.73 7.47 18.87
N ASN A 4 5.94 6.68 19.93
CA ASN A 4 6.53 5.35 19.78
C ASN A 4 5.57 4.48 18.96
N VAL A 5 6.03 4.05 17.80
CA VAL A 5 5.31 3.11 16.94
C VAL A 5 5.75 1.70 17.33
N ASP A 6 4.81 0.89 17.82
CA ASP A 6 5.09 -0.50 18.19
C ASP A 6 5.20 -1.40 16.96
N ILE A 7 4.41 -1.11 15.93
CA ILE A 7 4.37 -1.89 14.68
C ILE A 7 4.36 -0.95 13.47
N LEU A 8 5.38 -1.08 12.63
CA LEU A 8 5.46 -0.40 11.34
C LEU A 8 5.14 -1.38 10.21
N ILE A 9 4.04 -1.13 9.49
CA ILE A 9 3.64 -1.91 8.31
C ILE A 9 4.11 -1.15 7.07
N LEU A 10 5.08 -1.73 6.37
CA LEU A 10 5.56 -1.21 5.10
C LEU A 10 4.73 -1.80 3.95
N THR A 11 4.12 -0.93 3.15
CA THR A 11 3.24 -1.31 2.05
C THR A 11 3.65 -0.63 0.74
N ALA A 12 3.01 -1.05 -0.35
CA ALA A 12 3.14 -0.43 -1.66
C ALA A 12 1.74 -0.26 -2.25
N SER A 13 1.29 0.96 -2.50
CA SER A 13 -0.12 1.24 -2.83
C SER A 13 -0.50 0.89 -4.28
N PHE A 14 0.23 -0.01 -4.94
CA PHE A 14 -0.11 -0.49 -6.29
C PHE A 14 -1.47 -1.18 -6.27
N GLY A 15 -2.40 -0.72 -7.13
CA GLY A 15 -3.71 -1.35 -7.30
C GLY A 15 -4.60 -1.40 -6.05
N VAL A 16 -4.28 -0.61 -5.01
CA VAL A 16 -5.03 -0.47 -3.74
C VAL A 16 -5.08 -1.73 -2.85
N GLY A 17 -4.91 -2.94 -3.39
CA GLY A 17 -5.04 -4.20 -2.65
C GLY A 17 -4.10 -4.33 -1.45
N HIS A 18 -2.81 -4.03 -1.63
CA HIS A 18 -1.83 -4.08 -0.53
C HIS A 18 -2.13 -3.08 0.59
N LEU A 19 -2.57 -1.86 0.22
CA LEU A 19 -2.96 -0.84 1.17
C LEU A 19 -4.19 -1.30 1.96
N SER A 20 -5.22 -1.81 1.28
CA SER A 20 -6.43 -2.35 1.92
C SER A 20 -6.12 -3.49 2.89
N ALA A 21 -5.26 -4.44 2.50
CA ALA A 21 -4.85 -5.53 3.38
C ALA A 21 -4.11 -5.01 4.62
N SER A 22 -3.19 -4.05 4.43
CA SER A 22 -2.43 -3.43 5.51
C SER A 22 -3.34 -2.69 6.51
N LEU A 23 -4.31 -1.94 6.00
CA LEU A 23 -5.32 -1.24 6.81
C LEU A 23 -6.23 -2.22 7.56
N GLY A 24 -6.64 -3.33 6.92
CA GLY A 24 -7.45 -4.36 7.58
C GLY A 24 -6.70 -5.04 8.73
N ILE A 25 -5.40 -5.31 8.56
CA ILE A 25 -4.55 -5.84 9.64
C ILE A 25 -4.46 -4.81 10.79
N LYS A 26 -4.17 -3.54 10.47
CA LYS A 26 -4.15 -2.47 11.48
C LYS A 26 -5.47 -2.38 12.24
N GLU A 27 -6.60 -2.37 11.53
CA GLU A 27 -7.93 -2.30 12.14
C GLU A 27 -8.19 -3.49 13.07
N HIS A 28 -7.86 -4.71 12.64
CA HIS A 28 -8.05 -5.90 13.45
C HIS A 28 -7.22 -5.87 14.74
N ILE A 29 -5.94 -5.49 14.65
CA ILE A 29 -5.06 -5.41 15.82
C ILE A 29 -5.54 -4.29 16.76
N SER A 30 -5.89 -3.11 16.23
CA SER A 30 -6.40 -2.00 17.03
C SER A 30 -7.73 -2.33 17.72
N LYS A 31 -8.57 -3.21 17.15
CA LYS A 31 -9.79 -3.73 17.81
C LYS A 31 -9.47 -4.67 18.97
N ILE A 32 -8.43 -5.49 18.85
CA ILE A 32 -7.99 -6.43 19.91
C ILE A 32 -7.30 -5.68 21.04
N ASN A 33 -6.39 -4.76 20.71
CA ASN A 33 -5.67 -3.97 21.69
C ASN A 33 -5.45 -2.53 21.19
N PRO A 34 -6.26 -1.57 21.68
CA PRO A 34 -6.15 -0.16 21.30
C PRO A 34 -4.87 0.52 21.77
N SER A 35 -4.10 -0.05 22.70
CA SER A 35 -2.86 0.56 23.18
C SER A 35 -1.68 0.36 22.24
N ILE A 36 -1.79 -0.55 21.26
CA ILE A 36 -0.74 -0.81 20.28
C ILE A 36 -0.77 0.29 19.20
N SER A 37 0.33 1.04 19.11
CA SER A 37 0.54 2.06 18.08
C SER A 37 1.00 1.42 16.77
N ILE A 38 0.22 1.58 15.70
CA ILE A 38 0.49 0.98 14.39
C ILE A 38 0.49 2.06 13.30
N GLU A 39 1.59 2.13 12.55
CA GLU A 39 1.73 2.99 11.38
C GLU A 39 1.78 2.15 10.10
N VAL A 40 1.06 2.58 9.07
CA VAL A 40 1.11 1.99 7.72
C VAL A 40 1.77 3.00 6.81
N VAL A 41 2.92 2.64 6.24
CA VAL A 41 3.73 3.54 5.41
C VAL A 41 3.93 2.94 4.03
N ASP A 42 3.57 3.72 3.01
CA ASP A 42 3.93 3.42 1.63
C ASP A 42 5.41 3.72 1.40
N VAL A 43 6.21 2.68 1.20
CA VAL A 43 7.67 2.78 1.11
C VAL A 43 8.08 3.69 -0.03
N PHE A 44 7.41 3.59 -1.18
CA PHE A 44 7.76 4.36 -2.38
C PHE A 44 7.36 5.82 -2.23
N GLN A 45 6.19 6.11 -1.65
CA GLN A 45 5.82 7.50 -1.35
C GLN A 45 6.76 8.12 -0.31
N ARG A 46 7.20 7.34 0.69
CA ARG A 46 8.04 7.86 1.77
C ARG A 46 9.48 8.08 1.34
N THR A 47 10.06 7.16 0.58
CA THR A 47 11.48 7.21 0.19
C THR A 47 11.70 7.97 -1.12
N MET A 48 10.75 7.92 -2.06
CA MET A 48 10.92 8.44 -3.41
C MET A 48 9.64 9.14 -3.93
N PRO A 49 9.16 10.21 -3.27
CA PRO A 49 7.84 10.80 -3.53
C PRO A 49 7.63 11.29 -4.97
N ARG A 50 8.68 11.75 -5.66
CA ARG A 50 8.59 12.19 -7.06
C ARG A 50 8.52 11.03 -8.05
N PHE A 51 9.21 9.92 -7.74
CA PHE A 51 9.26 8.75 -8.61
C PHE A 51 8.07 7.82 -8.40
N SER A 52 7.57 7.74 -7.16
CA SER A 52 6.39 6.94 -6.81
C SER A 52 5.16 7.38 -7.59
N LYS A 53 4.93 8.69 -7.75
CA LYS A 53 3.82 9.21 -8.56
C LYS A 53 3.88 8.71 -10.00
N ILE A 54 5.04 8.78 -10.64
CA ILE A 54 5.25 8.32 -12.02
C ILE A 54 5.07 6.80 -12.11
N MET A 55 5.60 6.03 -11.15
CA MET A 55 5.41 4.59 -11.10
C MET A 55 3.94 4.19 -10.95
N TYR A 56 3.21 4.85 -10.04
CA TYR A 56 1.81 4.55 -9.81
C TYR A 56 0.94 4.93 -11.00
N GLU A 57 1.18 6.10 -11.62
CA GLU A 57 0.50 6.50 -12.86
C GLU A 57 0.80 5.53 -14.01
N GLY A 58 2.05 5.08 -14.15
CA GLY A 58 2.46 4.10 -15.15
C GLY A 58 1.80 2.74 -14.95
N TYR A 59 1.74 2.25 -13.71
CA TYR A 59 1.02 1.03 -13.34
C TYR A 59 -0.48 1.14 -13.66
N ASP A 60 -1.11 2.24 -13.26
CA ASP A 60 -2.52 2.49 -13.52
C ASP A 60 -2.83 2.52 -15.02
N ILE A 61 -1.99 3.18 -15.81
CA ILE A 61 -2.10 3.20 -17.27
C ILE A 61 -1.92 1.80 -17.85
N LEU A 62 -0.92 1.05 -17.39
CA LEU A 62 -0.62 -0.31 -17.87
C LEU A 62 -1.83 -1.23 -17.65
N VAL A 63 -2.38 -1.23 -16.42
CA VAL A 63 -3.51 -2.08 -16.05
C VAL A 63 -4.81 -1.62 -16.73
N LYS A 64 -5.08 -0.31 -16.83
CA LYS A 64 -6.32 0.22 -17.42
C LYS A 64 -6.33 0.14 -18.96
N ARG A 65 -5.22 0.41 -19.65
CA ARG A 65 -5.16 0.42 -21.13
C ARG A 65 -4.88 -0.95 -21.76
N ASN A 66 -4.34 -1.91 -21.02
CA ASN A 66 -4.01 -3.23 -21.57
C ASN A 66 -4.85 -4.36 -20.97
N GLN A 67 -6.18 -4.26 -21.02
CA GLN A 67 -7.07 -5.42 -20.77
C GLN A 67 -6.68 -6.65 -21.62
N LYS A 68 -6.15 -6.43 -22.84
CA LYS A 68 -5.62 -7.51 -23.70
C LYS A 68 -4.37 -8.21 -23.13
N LEU A 69 -3.49 -7.48 -22.43
CA LEU A 69 -2.28 -8.05 -21.83
C LEU A 69 -2.61 -8.73 -20.49
N TYR A 70 -3.51 -8.14 -19.70
CA TYR A 70 -4.07 -8.79 -18.52
C TYR A 70 -4.73 -10.12 -18.88
N ASN A 71 -5.56 -10.14 -19.93
CA ASN A 71 -6.14 -11.38 -20.46
C ASN A 71 -5.11 -12.34 -21.05
N TYR A 72 -3.95 -11.89 -21.53
CA TYR A 72 -2.90 -12.78 -22.06
C TYR A 72 -2.11 -13.50 -20.96
N PHE A 73 -1.96 -12.90 -19.77
CA PHE A 73 -1.25 -13.54 -18.65
C PHE A 73 -2.16 -14.37 -17.74
N TYR A 74 -3.48 -14.15 -17.79
CA TYR A 74 -4.47 -14.84 -16.96
C TYR A 74 -5.41 -15.80 -17.72
N LEU A 75 -5.30 -15.92 -19.06
CA LEU A 75 -5.86 -17.03 -19.88
C LEU A 75 -4.73 -17.95 -20.32
#